data_AF-A0A7S2RZ36-F1
#
_entry.id   AF-A0A7S2RZ36-F1
#
_cell.length_a   1.000
_cell.length_b   1.000
_cell.length_c   1.000
_cell.angle_alpha   90.00
_cell.angle_beta   90.00
_cell.angle_gamma   90.00
#
_symmetry.space_group_name_H-M   'P 1'
#
loop_
_entity.id
_entity.type
_entity.pdbx_description
1 polymer ?
#
loop_
_entity_poly.entity_id
_entity_poly.type
_entity_poly.pdbx_seq_one_letter_code
_entity_poly.pdbx_strand_id
1 'polypeptide(L)'
;YELGQQILDLIFARKEKDETHKLCLAIAGGGCTALSTLTSTPGASSLLMEGIVTYDRTSLARYVSKCGGPLFLLASEQDNKKFSFSSPTASHALSMASWHSCHQLCLEHNNNNNNNNDNDNKEEEDKKMF
;
A
#
# COMPACT_ATOMS: atom_id res chain seq x y z
N TYR A 1 -14.67 9.81 13.83
CA TYR A 1 -13.23 9.77 14.16
C TYR A 1 -12.85 8.54 14.98
N GLU A 2 -13.74 7.93 15.77
CA GLU A 2 -13.41 6.75 16.61
C GLU A 2 -13.06 5.46 15.85
N LEU A 3 -13.71 5.19 14.72
CA LEU A 3 -13.44 3.97 13.92
C LEU A 3 -12.00 3.91 13.37
N GLY A 4 -11.39 5.07 13.08
CA GLY A 4 -10.01 5.13 12.58
C GLY A 4 -9.01 4.77 13.68
N GLN A 5 -9.24 5.26 14.90
CA GLN A 5 -8.44 4.91 16.08
C GLN A 5 -8.57 3.42 16.43
N GLN A 6 -9.77 2.85 16.37
CA GLN A 6 -9.98 1.42 16.68
C GLN A 6 -9.27 0.47 15.70
N ILE A 7 -9.24 0.81 14.41
CA ILE A 7 -8.50 0.03 13.39
C ILE A 7 -7.00 0.14 13.64
N LEU A 8 -6.51 1.33 13.99
CA LEU A 8 -5.11 1.56 14.34
C LEU A 8 -4.70 0.76 15.57
N ASP A 9 -5.52 0.79 16.62
CA ASP A 9 -5.26 0.02 17.85
C ASP A 9 -5.29 -1.48 17.56
N LEU A 10 -6.16 -1.97 16.67
CA LEU A 10 -6.19 -3.37 16.26
C LEU A 10 -4.93 -3.78 15.47
N ILE A 11 -4.43 -2.91 14.59
CA ILE A 11 -3.20 -3.16 13.80
C ILE A 11 -1.98 -3.12 14.70
N PHE A 12 -1.89 -2.15 15.61
CA PHE A 12 -0.77 -2.00 16.54
C PHE A 12 -0.78 -3.04 17.67
N ALA A 13 -1.95 -3.45 18.17
CA ALA A 13 -2.08 -4.50 19.18
C ALA A 13 -1.66 -5.88 18.66
N ARG A 14 -1.63 -6.09 17.33
CA ARG A 14 -1.20 -7.35 16.72
C ARG A 14 0.32 -7.50 16.56
N LYS A 15 1.09 -6.52 17.05
CA LYS A 15 2.56 -6.48 17.03
C LYS A 15 3.20 -7.44 18.06
N GLU A 16 2.75 -8.69 18.10
CA GLU A 16 3.27 -9.71 19.03
C GLU A 16 3.91 -10.93 18.33
N LYS A 17 4.18 -10.82 17.02
CA LYS A 17 5.05 -11.76 16.31
C LYS A 17 5.99 -10.99 15.39
N ASP A 18 7.25 -11.42 15.35
CA ASP A 18 8.38 -10.91 14.55
C ASP A 18 8.17 -11.03 13.03
N GLU A 19 7.02 -10.58 12.51
CA GLU A 19 6.83 -10.33 11.09
C GLU A 19 6.68 -8.82 10.89
N THR A 20 7.58 -8.26 10.10
CA THR A 20 7.53 -6.85 9.70
C THR A 20 6.36 -6.66 8.75
N HIS A 21 5.17 -6.45 9.33
CA HIS A 21 3.95 -6.23 8.56
C HIS A 21 4.05 -4.91 7.77
N LYS A 22 3.85 -5.02 6.45
CA LYS A 22 3.78 -3.89 5.53
C LYS A 22 2.33 -3.60 5.18
N LEU A 23 1.98 -2.31 5.15
CA LEU A 23 0.63 -1.82 4.90
C LEU A 23 0.65 -0.93 3.65
N CYS A 24 -0.22 -1.22 2.69
CA CYS A 24 -0.61 -0.30 1.62
C CYS A 24 -2.07 0.07 1.80
N LEU A 25 -2.37 1.37 1.83
CA LEU A 25 -3.71 1.89 2.04
C LEU A 25 -4.19 2.63 0.80
N ALA A 26 -5.29 2.17 0.21
CA ALA A 26 -5.96 2.87 -0.87
C ALA A 26 -7.36 3.32 -0.43
N ILE A 27 -7.67 4.59 -0.65
CA ILE A 27 -8.95 5.20 -0.29
C ILE A 27 -9.65 5.64 -1.56
N ALA A 28 -10.91 5.25 -1.73
CA ALA A 28 -11.75 5.65 -2.85
C ALA A 28 -12.93 6.50 -2.39
N GLY A 29 -13.18 7.61 -3.07
CA GLY A 29 -14.36 8.47 -2.83
C GLY A 29 -14.42 9.14 -1.45
N GLY A 30 -13.33 9.09 -0.67
CA GLY A 30 -13.19 9.71 0.63
C GLY A 30 -12.03 10.72 0.68
N GLY A 31 -11.95 11.50 1.76
CA GLY A 31 -10.82 12.40 2.01
C GLY A 31 -9.55 11.65 2.42
N CYS A 32 -8.42 12.35 2.40
CA CYS A 32 -7.13 11.82 2.85
C CYS A 32 -6.99 11.76 4.38
N THR A 33 -8.04 12.02 5.16
CA THR A 33 -7.99 12.14 6.63
C THR A 33 -7.44 10.89 7.30
N ALA A 34 -7.92 9.70 6.93
CA ALA A 34 -7.43 8.44 7.51
C ALA A 34 -5.94 8.22 7.22
N LEU A 35 -5.52 8.51 5.97
CA LEU A 35 -4.12 8.44 5.59
C LEU A 35 -3.28 9.47 6.35
N SER A 36 -3.78 10.70 6.50
CA SER A 36 -3.10 11.77 7.25
C SER A 36 -2.94 11.43 8.72
N THR A 37 -3.96 10.83 9.36
CA THR A 37 -3.88 10.38 10.75
C THR A 37 -2.85 9.26 10.90
N LEU A 38 -2.86 8.30 9.96
CA LEU A 38 -1.90 7.20 9.93
C LEU A 38 -0.47 7.74 9.76
N THR A 39 -0.21 8.61 8.79
CA THR A 39 1.12 9.17 8.53
C THR A 39 1.60 10.10 9.65
N SER A 40 0.69 10.74 10.37
CA SER A 40 1.01 11.56 11.55
C SER A 40 1.34 10.74 12.80
N THR A 41 1.11 9.42 12.76
CA THR A 41 1.43 8.53 13.88
C THR A 41 2.93 8.23 13.89
N PRO A 42 3.65 8.50 15.00
CA PRO A 42 5.07 8.18 15.10
C PRO A 42 5.34 6.70 14.81
N GLY A 43 6.35 6.42 13.97
CA GLY A 43 6.68 5.05 13.55
C GLY A 43 5.83 4.49 12.42
N ALA A 44 4.86 5.24 11.88
CA ALA A 44 4.04 4.80 10.75
C ALA A 44 4.87 4.41 9.51
N SER A 45 6.01 5.06 9.27
CA SER A 45 6.92 4.73 8.15
C SER A 45 7.50 3.31 8.22
N SER A 46 7.51 2.67 9.39
CA SER A 46 7.95 1.28 9.53
C SER A 46 6.94 0.28 8.93
N LEU A 47 5.66 0.67 8.89
CA LEU A 47 4.52 -0.16 8.53
C LEU A 47 3.88 0.29 7.20
N LEU A 48 3.55 1.57 7.06
CA LEU A 48 2.92 2.15 5.86
C LEU A 48 3.95 2.33 4.74
N MET A 49 3.76 1.59 3.64
CA MET A 49 4.61 1.67 2.45
C MET A 49 4.02 2.57 1.37
N GLU A 50 2.71 2.50 1.16
CA GLU A 50 2.04 3.32 0.16
C GLU A 50 0.67 3.77 0.68
N GLY A 51 0.34 5.02 0.41
CA GLY A 51 -0.97 5.60 0.65
C GLY A 51 -1.47 6.27 -0.61
N ILE A 52 -2.59 5.80 -1.17
CA ILE A 52 -3.20 6.43 -2.33
C ILE A 52 -4.64 6.86 -2.04
N VAL A 53 -5.01 8.01 -2.59
CA VAL A 53 -6.37 8.52 -2.52
C VAL A 53 -6.87 8.74 -3.94
N THR A 54 -7.94 8.04 -4.28
CA THR A 54 -8.58 8.08 -5.60
C THR A 54 -9.88 8.89 -5.48
N TYR A 55 -9.81 10.15 -5.89
CA TYR A 55 -10.91 11.11 -5.75
C TYR A 55 -11.97 10.97 -6.85
N ASP A 56 -11.55 10.57 -8.04
CA ASP A 56 -12.42 10.43 -9.19
C ASP A 56 -12.29 9.04 -9.83
N ARG A 57 -13.26 8.72 -10.68
CA ARG A 57 -13.33 7.42 -11.37
C ARG A 57 -12.10 7.20 -12.24
N THR A 58 -11.57 8.27 -12.83
CA THR A 58 -10.38 8.21 -13.68
C THR A 58 -9.15 7.85 -12.86
N SER A 59 -8.95 8.47 -11.69
CA SER A 59 -7.82 8.13 -10.81
C SER A 59 -7.93 6.72 -10.27
N LEU A 60 -9.13 6.26 -9.92
CA LEU A 60 -9.36 4.87 -9.53
C LEU A 60 -9.01 3.91 -10.67
N ALA A 61 -9.54 4.13 -11.88
CA ALA A 61 -9.26 3.29 -13.03
C ALA A 61 -7.78 3.29 -13.39
N ARG A 62 -7.09 4.44 -13.33
CA ARG A 62 -5.64 4.54 -13.55
C ARG A 62 -4.86 3.77 -12.51
N TYR A 63 -5.21 3.88 -11.22
CA TYR A 63 -4.54 3.14 -10.16
C TYR A 63 -4.70 1.62 -10.35
N VAL A 64 -5.93 1.16 -10.56
CA VAL A 64 -6.20 -0.26 -10.80
C VAL A 64 -5.48 -0.77 -12.04
N SER A 65 -5.41 0.02 -13.11
CA SER A 65 -4.64 -0.31 -14.33
C SER A 65 -3.15 -0.43 -14.03
N LYS A 66 -2.58 0.51 -13.27
CA LYS A 66 -1.15 0.54 -12.92
C LYS A 66 -0.76 -0.69 -12.10
N CYS A 67 -1.58 -1.06 -11.12
CA CYS A 67 -1.28 -2.15 -10.20
C CYS A 67 -1.73 -3.53 -10.72
N GLY A 68 -2.19 -3.65 -11.97
CA GLY A 68 -2.61 -4.93 -12.55
C GLY A 68 -3.90 -5.50 -11.97
N GLY A 69 -4.75 -4.66 -11.36
CA GLY A 69 -6.05 -5.08 -10.86
C GLY A 69 -7.08 -5.29 -11.98
N PRO A 70 -8.24 -5.91 -11.67
CA PRO A 70 -9.26 -6.27 -12.66
C PRO A 70 -10.01 -5.03 -13.18
N LEU A 71 -9.42 -4.33 -14.14
CA LEU A 71 -9.95 -3.10 -14.74
C LEU A 71 -11.32 -3.32 -15.41
N PHE A 72 -11.56 -4.51 -15.95
CA PHE A 72 -12.83 -4.90 -16.56
C PHE A 72 -14.03 -4.74 -15.61
N LEU A 73 -13.83 -4.97 -14.31
CA LEU A 73 -14.88 -4.82 -13.30
C LEU A 73 -15.33 -3.35 -13.19
N LEU A 74 -14.39 -2.41 -13.26
CA LEU A 74 -14.67 -0.97 -13.25
C LEU A 74 -15.21 -0.47 -14.59
N ALA A 75 -14.79 -1.08 -15.70
CA ALA A 75 -15.28 -0.74 -17.04
C ALA A 75 -16.78 -1.02 -17.18
N SER A 76 -17.29 -2.09 -16.55
CA SER A 76 -18.74 -2.40 -16.57
C SER A 76 -19.60 -1.33 -15.87
N GLU A 77 -19.03 -0.60 -14.91
CA GLU A 77 -19.70 0.49 -14.19
C GLU A 77 -19.44 1.87 -14.80
N GLN A 78 -18.48 2.02 -15.74
CA GLN A 78 -18.17 3.30 -16.39
C GLN A 78 -19.31 3.81 -17.29
N ASP A 79 -20.08 2.90 -17.89
CA ASP A 79 -21.07 3.25 -18.92
C ASP A 79 -22.38 3.84 -18.38
N ASN A 80 -22.61 3.88 -17.06
CA ASN A 80 -23.91 4.28 -16.54
C ASN A 80 -23.82 5.14 -15.28
N LYS A 81 -24.86 5.96 -15.07
CA LYS A 81 -25.12 6.88 -13.93
C LYS A 81 -25.14 6.21 -12.53
N LYS A 82 -24.56 5.01 -12.37
CA LYS A 82 -24.65 4.13 -11.20
C LYS A 82 -23.31 3.80 -10.53
N PHE A 83 -22.16 4.20 -11.07
CA PHE A 83 -20.89 3.97 -10.39
C PHE A 83 -20.90 4.60 -8.99
N SER A 84 -20.59 3.80 -7.98
CA SER A 84 -20.39 4.23 -6.60
C SER A 84 -19.06 3.74 -6.07
N PHE A 85 -18.30 4.60 -5.41
CA PHE A 85 -17.06 4.20 -4.73
C PHE A 85 -17.31 3.23 -3.56
N SER A 86 -18.52 3.22 -3.03
CA SER A 86 -18.95 2.25 -2.02
C SER A 86 -19.46 0.94 -2.62
N SER A 87 -19.41 0.76 -3.95
CA SER A 87 -19.86 -0.49 -4.57
C SER A 87 -18.95 -1.66 -4.17
N PRO A 88 -19.49 -2.89 -4.02
CA PRO A 88 -18.68 -4.08 -3.81
C PRO A 88 -17.63 -4.27 -4.91
N THR A 89 -17.97 -3.92 -6.15
CA THR A 89 -17.09 -4.02 -7.31
C THR A 89 -15.89 -3.08 -7.20
N ALA A 90 -16.13 -1.80 -6.88
CA ALA A 90 -15.09 -0.80 -6.74
C ALA A 90 -14.15 -1.10 -5.55
N SER A 91 -14.71 -1.49 -4.41
CA SER A 91 -13.93 -1.88 -3.23
C SER A 91 -13.09 -3.14 -3.46
N HIS A 92 -13.63 -4.14 -4.17
CA HIS A 92 -12.87 -5.34 -4.53
C HIS A 92 -11.74 -5.05 -5.50
N ALA A 93 -12.01 -4.29 -6.57
CA ALA A 93 -10.98 -3.89 -7.55
C ALA A 93 -9.86 -3.07 -6.89
N LEU A 94 -10.21 -2.16 -6.00
CA LEU A 94 -9.25 -1.35 -5.24
C LEU A 94 -8.41 -2.20 -4.29
N SER A 95 -9.04 -3.14 -3.58
CA SER A 95 -8.35 -4.03 -2.65
C SER A 95 -7.35 -4.92 -3.37
N MET A 96 -7.75 -5.50 -4.51
CA MET A 96 -6.86 -6.29 -5.37
C MET A 96 -5.68 -5.46 -5.89
N ALA A 97 -5.94 -4.25 -6.39
CA ALA A 97 -4.88 -3.35 -6.84
C ALA A 97 -3.90 -2.99 -5.71
N SER A 98 -4.41 -2.71 -4.50
CA SER A 98 -3.59 -2.39 -3.34
C SER A 98 -2.72 -3.57 -2.91
N TRP A 99 -3.26 -4.78 -2.96
CA TRP A 99 -2.50 -6.01 -2.68
C TRP A 99 -1.36 -6.20 -3.67
N HIS A 100 -1.64 -6.07 -4.97
CA HIS A 100 -0.62 -6.18 -6.01
C HIS A 100 0.48 -5.13 -5.86
N SER A 101 0.12 -3.88 -5.57
CA SER A 101 1.09 -2.81 -5.30
C SER A 101 1.97 -3.15 -4.10
N CYS A 102 1.35 -3.59 -3.00
CA CYS A 102 2.06 -4.00 -1.78
C CYS A 102 3.05 -5.14 -2.06
N HIS A 103 2.61 -6.17 -2.78
CA HIS A 103 3.45 -7.31 -3.13
C HIS A 103 4.66 -6.88 -3.98
N GLN A 104 4.44 -6.01 -4.97
CA GLN A 104 5.53 -5.48 -5.79
C GLN A 104 6.53 -4.67 -4.95
N LEU A 105 6.05 -3.78 -4.09
CA LEU A 105 6.91 -2.99 -3.20
C LEU A 105 7.70 -3.87 -2.23
N CYS A 106 7.11 -4.94 -1.71
CA CYS A 106 7.81 -5.91 -0.85
C CYS A 106 8.92 -6.65 -1.61
N LEU A 107 8.69 -7.04 -2.87
CA LEU A 107 9.73 -7.65 -3.70
C LEU A 107 10.88 -6.68 -4.00
N GLU A 108 10.57 -5.43 -4.33
CA GLU A 108 11.57 -4.38 -4.58
C GLU A 108 12.40 -4.09 -3.32
N HIS A 109 11.77 -4.00 -2.14
CA HIS A 109 12.48 -3.83 -0.88
C HIS A 109 13.41 -5.01 -0.57
N ASN A 110 12.97 -6.24 -0.83
CA ASN A 110 13.79 -7.43 -0.57
C ASN A 110 15.00 -7.50 -1.52
N ASN A 111 14.81 -7.20 -2.81
CA ASN A 111 15.90 -7.15 -3.79
C ASN A 111 16.95 -6.07 -3.43
N ASN A 112 16.50 -4.89 -3.00
CA ASN A 112 17.41 -3.81 -2.60
C ASN A 112 18.25 -4.18 -1.36
N ASN A 113 17.66 -4.89 -0.40
CA ASN A 113 18.40 -5.38 0.77
C ASN A 113 19.49 -6.39 0.39
N ASN A 114 19.19 -7.31 -0.54
CA ASN A 114 20.19 -8.30 -0.99
C ASN A 114 21.38 -7.63 -1.69
N ASN A 115 21.13 -6.64 -2.56
CA ASN A 115 22.21 -5.94 -3.27
C ASN A 115 23.11 -5.11 -2.35
N ASN A 116 22.60 -4.59 -1.24
CA ASN A 116 23.43 -3.85 -0.27
C ASN A 116 24.37 -4.78 0.51
N ASN A 117 23.89 -5.95 0.92
CA ASN A 117 24.73 -6.93 1.64
C ASN A 117 25.92 -7.43 0.81
N ASP A 118 25.79 -7.51 -0.52
CA ASP A 118 26.88 -7.92 -1.41
C ASP A 118 27.96 -6.82 -1.57
N ASN A 119 27.58 -5.55 -1.43
CA ASN A 119 28.53 -4.43 -1.51
C ASN A 119 29.32 -4.24 -0.21
N ASP A 120 28.68 -4.43 0.95
CA ASP A 120 29.35 -4.28 2.25
C ASP A 120 30.42 -5.35 2.48
N ASN A 121 30.20 -6.58 1.97
CA ASN A 121 31.21 -7.65 2.02
C ASN A 121 32.44 -7.37 1.15
N LYS A 122 32.32 -6.49 0.14
CA LYS A 122 33.41 -6.17 -0.78
C LYS A 122 34.35 -5.11 -0.22
N GLU A 123 33.82 -4.15 0.55
CA GLU A 123 34.63 -3.13 1.23
C GLU A 123 35.44 -3.67 2.42
N GLU A 124 35.06 -4.82 2.98
CA GLU A 124 35.78 -5.43 4.10
C GLU A 124 36.99 -6.26 3.66
N GLU A 125 37.02 -6.77 2.42
CA GLU A 125 38.19 -7.48 1.86
C GLU A 125 39.31 -6.52 1.44
N ASP A 126 38.98 -5.34 0.91
CA ASP A 126 39.98 -4.34 0.49
C ASP A 126 40.72 -3.69 1.68
N LYS A 127 40.14 -3.74 2.89
CA LYS A 127 40.80 -3.27 4.14
C LYS A 127 41.72 -4.30 4.77
N LYS A 128 41.73 -5.56 4.31
CA LYS A 128 42.65 -6.61 4.78
C LYS A 128 43.92 -6.73 3.94
N MET A 129 44.03 -5.94 2.87
CA MET A 129 45.19 -5.94 1.95
C MET A 129 46.19 -4.81 2.20
N PHE A 130 46.00 -4.00 3.26
CA PHE A 130 46.96 -2.99 3.72
C PHE A 130 47.43 -3.28 5.15
#